data_AF-A0A6S6P8F4-F1
#
_entry.id   AF-A0A6S6P8F4-F1
#
_cell.length_a   1.000
_cell.length_b   1.000
_cell.length_c   1.000
_cell.angle_alpha   90.00
_cell.angle_beta   90.00
_cell.angle_gamma   90.00
#
_symmetry.space_group_name_H-M   'P 1'
#
loop_
_entity.id
_entity.type
_entity.pdbx_description
1 polymer ?
#
loop_
_entity_poly.entity_id
_entity_poly.type
_entity_poly.pdbx_seq_one_letter_code
_entity_poly.pdbx_strand_id
1 'polypeptide(L)'
;MTVCDELINLLGAGSTETCNGVAGSVDVADMRTVVASVLVAAATAAGTATANAEPAEGVGAHTVTYTVVAQSELNAQLYYLATEPPSRAEFDADSSKYLTNVKTLLRPGVPWTFQTTLSDPTQWALVSASGALRVPPNFHCEIAVDGVVVAQSDGGSGTQCALRPW
;
A
#
# COMPACT_ATOMS: atom_id res chain seq x y z
N MET A 1 9.39 4.68 -32.23
CA MET A 1 8.57 5.90 -32.15
C MET A 1 7.16 5.48 -32.53
N THR A 2 6.39 5.01 -31.55
CA THR A 2 5.02 4.54 -31.76
C THR A 2 4.10 5.72 -31.52
N VAL A 3 3.52 6.23 -32.60
CA VAL A 3 2.52 7.30 -32.57
C VAL A 3 1.19 6.60 -32.83
N CYS A 4 0.34 6.49 -31.81
CA CYS A 4 -1.09 6.24 -31.99
C CYS A 4 -1.80 7.51 -31.55
N ASP A 5 -1.77 8.52 -32.42
CA ASP A 5 -2.57 9.74 -32.28
C ASP A 5 -3.86 9.59 -33.07
N GLU A 6 -4.88 10.17 -32.47
CA GLU A 6 -6.31 10.12 -32.70
C GLU A 6 -6.75 10.48 -34.15
N LEU A 7 -7.94 10.03 -34.59
CA LEU A 7 -9.05 10.95 -34.86
C LEU A 7 -10.23 10.33 -35.64
N ILE A 8 -11.39 10.53 -35.02
CA ILE A 8 -12.69 10.91 -35.57
C ILE A 8 -13.57 9.86 -36.28
N ASN A 9 -14.61 9.51 -35.52
CA ASN A 9 -15.92 9.02 -35.94
C ASN A 9 -16.48 9.77 -37.16
N LEU A 10 -16.90 9.04 -38.19
CA LEU A 10 -18.11 9.33 -38.98
C LEU A 10 -18.30 8.24 -40.03
N LEU A 11 -19.30 7.39 -39.78
CA LEU A 11 -20.02 6.45 -40.67
C LEU A 11 -20.07 5.06 -40.01
N GLY A 12 -21.30 4.63 -39.71
CA GLY A 12 -21.58 3.36 -39.07
C GLY A 12 -20.99 2.18 -39.84
N ALA A 13 -19.94 1.62 -39.29
CA ALA A 13 -19.49 0.25 -39.52
C ALA A 13 -18.44 -0.03 -38.44
N GLY A 14 -18.81 -0.81 -37.42
CA GLY A 14 -17.86 -1.28 -36.41
C GLY A 14 -16.72 -2.04 -37.08
N SER A 15 -15.55 -1.41 -37.17
CA SER A 15 -14.34 -2.04 -37.68
C SER A 15 -13.50 -2.44 -36.47
N THR A 16 -13.71 -3.68 -36.03
CA THR A 16 -12.78 -4.39 -35.14
C THR A 16 -11.44 -4.51 -35.84
N GLU A 17 -10.45 -3.72 -35.40
CA GLU A 17 -9.06 -4.02 -35.68
C GLU A 17 -8.71 -5.35 -35.02
N THR A 18 -8.54 -6.38 -35.86
CA THR A 18 -7.95 -7.66 -35.50
C THR A 18 -6.59 -7.73 -36.17
N CYS A 19 -5.54 -7.84 -35.37
CA CYS A 19 -4.27 -8.43 -35.78
C CYS A 19 -3.77 -9.34 -34.63
N ASN A 20 -4.25 -10.59 -34.67
CA ASN A 20 -3.63 -11.89 -34.33
C ASN A 20 -2.72 -11.99 -33.07
N GLY A 21 -2.93 -12.90 -32.11
CA GLY A 21 -3.88 -13.99 -32.01
C GLY A 21 -3.55 -14.93 -30.84
N VAL A 22 -4.57 -15.52 -30.22
CA VAL A 22 -4.77 -16.96 -30.04
C VAL A 22 -6.13 -17.15 -29.36
N ALA A 23 -7.02 -17.84 -30.06
CA ALA A 23 -8.37 -18.20 -29.67
C ALA A 23 -8.38 -19.09 -28.41
N GLY A 24 -9.43 -19.14 -27.58
CA GLY A 24 -10.74 -18.51 -27.65
C GLY A 24 -11.50 -18.78 -26.35
N SER A 25 -12.44 -17.91 -26.03
CA SER A 25 -13.43 -18.10 -24.97
C SER A 25 -14.54 -19.01 -25.50
N VAL A 26 -14.86 -20.10 -24.79
CA VAL A 26 -16.10 -20.85 -25.02
C VAL A 26 -16.80 -21.00 -23.67
N ASP A 27 -17.80 -20.16 -23.46
CA ASP A 27 -18.74 -20.25 -22.34
C ASP A 27 -19.87 -21.24 -22.67
N VAL A 28 -20.05 -22.20 -21.76
CA VAL A 28 -21.27 -22.92 -21.33
C VAL A 28 -22.18 -23.54 -22.40
N ALA A 29 -22.17 -24.88 -22.47
CA ALA A 29 -23.33 -25.74 -22.16
C ALA A 29 -23.11 -27.17 -22.69
N ASP A 30 -23.49 -28.15 -21.87
CA ASP A 30 -23.72 -29.55 -22.23
C ASP A 30 -22.52 -30.35 -22.80
N MET A 31 -21.73 -30.98 -21.92
CA MET A 31 -20.78 -32.00 -22.34
C MET A 31 -21.16 -33.36 -21.74
N ARG A 32 -22.09 -34.03 -22.42
CA ARG A 32 -22.26 -35.48 -22.34
C ARG A 32 -20.98 -36.18 -22.81
N THR A 33 -20.39 -36.95 -21.89
CA THR A 33 -19.71 -38.23 -22.13
C THR A 33 -18.61 -38.28 -23.19
N VAL A 34 -17.35 -38.18 -22.79
CA VAL A 34 -16.32 -39.15 -23.21
C VAL A 34 -15.41 -39.49 -22.03
N VAL A 35 -15.47 -40.75 -21.63
CA VAL A 35 -14.58 -41.44 -20.70
C VAL A 35 -13.26 -41.75 -21.43
N ALA A 36 -12.11 -41.44 -20.81
CA ALA A 36 -11.01 -42.40 -20.63
C ALA A 36 -9.73 -41.73 -20.07
N SER A 37 -9.48 -42.10 -18.83
CA SER A 37 -8.28 -42.02 -17.99
C SER A 37 -6.93 -42.34 -18.64
N VAL A 38 -5.89 -41.58 -18.26
CA VAL A 38 -4.53 -42.10 -18.03
C VAL A 38 -4.03 -41.57 -16.69
N LEU A 39 -3.66 -42.50 -15.81
CA LEU A 39 -3.03 -42.28 -14.51
C LEU A 39 -1.49 -42.26 -14.65
N VAL A 40 -0.85 -41.72 -13.60
CA VAL A 40 0.53 -41.96 -13.12
C VAL A 40 1.62 -40.95 -13.57
N ALA A 41 2.06 -40.09 -12.64
CA ALA A 41 3.35 -40.20 -11.94
C ALA A 41 3.69 -38.92 -11.16
N ALA A 42 3.92 -39.05 -9.86
CA ALA A 42 4.51 -38.00 -9.02
C ALA A 42 6.01 -37.84 -9.34
N ALA A 43 6.48 -36.60 -9.49
CA ALA A 43 7.89 -36.25 -9.32
C ALA A 43 8.00 -34.84 -8.75
N THR A 44 8.43 -34.79 -7.50
CA THR A 44 8.88 -33.60 -6.77
C THR A 44 10.04 -32.94 -7.49
N ALA A 45 9.89 -31.67 -7.88
CA ALA A 45 11.00 -30.77 -8.11
C ALA A 45 10.75 -29.53 -7.26
N ALA A 46 11.31 -29.54 -6.05
CA ALA A 46 11.54 -28.35 -5.26
C ALA A 46 12.51 -27.45 -6.03
N GLY A 47 11.97 -26.57 -6.87
CA GLY A 47 12.72 -25.45 -7.41
C GLY A 47 13.04 -24.53 -6.25
N THR A 48 14.30 -24.49 -5.83
CA THR A 48 14.83 -23.48 -4.93
C THR A 48 14.60 -22.12 -5.58
N ALA A 49 13.50 -21.46 -5.19
CA ALA A 49 13.35 -20.04 -5.38
C ALA A 49 14.52 -19.38 -4.66
N THR A 50 15.56 -19.05 -5.41
CA THR A 50 16.59 -18.14 -4.93
C THR A 50 15.90 -16.79 -4.96
N ALA A 51 15.22 -16.44 -3.88
CA ALA A 51 14.75 -15.09 -3.65
C ALA A 51 16.00 -14.22 -3.69
N ASN A 52 16.16 -13.51 -4.80
CA ASN A 52 17.17 -12.49 -4.96
C ASN A 52 16.76 -11.38 -3.99
N ALA A 53 17.25 -11.45 -2.75
CA ALA A 53 17.24 -10.30 -1.86
C ALA A 53 18.22 -9.32 -2.50
N GLU A 54 17.69 -8.44 -3.35
CA GLU A 54 18.31 -7.16 -3.68
C GLU A 54 18.95 -6.62 -2.39
N PRO A 55 20.23 -6.20 -2.41
CA PRO A 55 20.83 -5.60 -1.22
C PRO A 55 19.88 -4.52 -0.71
N ALA A 56 19.44 -4.67 0.54
CA ALA A 56 18.54 -3.73 1.17
C ALA A 56 19.26 -2.38 1.27
N GLU A 57 19.10 -1.55 0.23
CA GLU A 57 19.35 -0.13 0.28
C GLU A 57 18.33 0.44 1.28
N GLY A 58 18.64 0.34 2.56
CA GLY A 58 17.68 0.66 3.61
C GLY A 58 17.90 0.02 4.97
N VAL A 59 18.98 -0.76 5.18
CA VAL A 59 19.34 -1.26 6.53
C VAL A 59 20.38 -0.32 7.15
N GLY A 60 19.91 0.63 7.93
CA GLY A 60 20.72 1.63 8.62
C GLY A 60 19.84 2.61 9.38
N ALA A 61 20.36 3.31 10.38
CA ALA A 61 19.56 4.26 11.15
C ALA A 61 19.09 5.44 10.27
N HIS A 62 17.81 5.46 9.91
CA HIS A 62 17.16 6.51 9.13
C HIS A 62 16.31 7.42 10.01
N THR A 63 16.35 8.72 9.76
CA THR A 63 15.48 9.67 10.47
C THR A 63 14.12 9.69 9.81
N VAL A 64 13.08 9.31 10.56
CA VAL A 64 11.70 9.29 10.09
C VAL A 64 10.93 10.42 10.76
N THR A 65 10.30 11.27 9.96
CA THR A 65 9.43 12.35 10.42
C THR A 65 8.00 12.05 9.99
N TYR A 66 7.10 11.94 10.96
CA TYR A 66 5.67 11.89 10.74
C TYR A 66 5.08 13.27 10.88
N THR A 67 4.28 13.67 9.90
CA THR A 67 3.53 14.93 9.94
C THR A 67 2.04 14.63 9.78
N VAL A 68 1.22 15.25 10.62
CA VAL A 68 -0.24 15.18 10.52
C VAL A 68 -0.82 16.58 10.59
N VAL A 69 -1.69 16.91 9.65
CA VAL A 69 -2.44 18.16 9.59
C VAL A 69 -3.94 17.85 9.56
N ALA A 70 -4.73 18.71 10.20
CA ALA A 70 -6.18 18.73 10.04
C ALA A 70 -6.61 20.11 9.56
N GLN A 71 -7.60 20.17 8.67
CA GLN A 71 -8.18 21.42 8.18
C GLN A 71 -9.21 22.03 9.14
N SER A 72 -9.70 21.24 10.09
CA SER A 72 -10.57 21.69 11.18
C SER A 72 -9.87 21.53 12.53
N GLU A 73 -10.25 22.34 13.51
CA GLU A 73 -9.80 22.14 14.89
C GLU A 73 -10.54 20.97 15.53
N LEU A 74 -9.81 19.99 16.05
CA LEU A 74 -10.39 18.85 16.78
C LEU A 74 -9.37 18.15 17.67
N ASN A 75 -9.88 17.37 18.62
CA ASN A 75 -9.07 16.36 19.30
C ASN A 75 -8.95 15.13 18.39
N ALA A 76 -7.78 14.96 17.78
CA ALA A 76 -7.45 13.81 16.95
C ALA A 76 -6.84 12.69 17.79
N GLN A 77 -7.09 11.46 17.36
CA GLN A 77 -6.42 10.27 17.83
C GLN A 77 -5.35 9.90 16.80
N LEU A 78 -4.09 9.99 17.20
CA LEU A 78 -2.95 9.64 16.37
C LEU A 78 -2.40 8.28 16.79
N TYR A 79 -1.98 7.50 15.80
CA TYR A 79 -1.39 6.19 15.99
C TYR A 79 -0.17 6.05 15.08
N TYR A 80 1.00 5.74 15.63
CA TYR A 80 2.23 5.71 14.85
C TYR A 80 3.25 4.76 15.45
N LEU A 81 4.18 4.26 14.63
CA LEU A 81 5.26 3.42 15.09
C LEU A 81 6.41 4.27 15.62
N ALA A 82 6.61 4.25 16.93
CA ALA A 82 7.59 5.08 17.62
C ALA A 82 8.95 4.39 17.73
N THR A 83 8.97 3.08 17.90
CA THR A 83 10.20 2.27 18.02
C THR A 83 10.13 1.09 17.08
N GLU A 84 11.24 0.82 16.39
CA GLU A 84 11.34 -0.33 15.50
C GLU A 84 11.31 -1.66 16.27
N PRO A 85 10.41 -2.59 15.91
CA PRO A 85 10.47 -3.95 16.43
C PRO A 85 11.64 -4.73 15.81
N PRO A 86 12.28 -5.63 16.57
CA PRO A 86 13.41 -6.42 16.07
C PRO A 86 13.00 -7.43 14.98
N SER A 87 11.72 -7.78 14.89
CA SER A 87 11.18 -8.63 13.83
C SER A 87 9.66 -8.48 13.69
N ARG A 88 9.11 -8.99 12.59
CA ARG A 88 7.65 -9.09 12.37
C ARG A 88 6.96 -9.96 13.40
N ALA A 89 7.59 -11.06 13.82
CA ALA A 89 7.03 -11.94 14.84
C ALA A 89 6.87 -11.23 16.19
N GLU A 90 7.84 -10.42 16.61
CA GLU A 90 7.76 -9.65 17.86
C GLU A 90 6.69 -8.56 17.79
N PHE A 91 6.57 -7.90 16.63
CA PHE A 91 5.49 -6.95 16.38
C PHE A 91 4.11 -7.61 16.44
N ASP A 92 3.93 -8.77 15.79
CA ASP A 92 2.64 -9.46 15.78
C ASP A 92 2.29 -10.06 17.16
N ALA A 93 3.31 -10.45 17.94
CA ALA A 93 3.13 -10.92 19.30
C ALA A 93 2.66 -9.81 20.25
N ASP A 94 3.21 -8.59 20.13
CA ASP A 94 2.82 -7.45 20.98
C ASP A 94 3.11 -6.09 20.33
N SER A 95 2.27 -5.72 19.35
CA SER A 95 2.42 -4.47 18.58
C SER A 95 2.30 -3.20 19.44
N SER A 96 1.61 -3.30 20.58
CA SER A 96 1.35 -2.18 21.49
C SER A 96 2.62 -1.60 22.14
N LYS A 97 3.70 -2.40 22.18
CA LYS A 97 5.03 -1.94 22.66
C LYS A 97 5.73 -1.00 21.69
N TYR A 98 5.40 -1.09 20.41
CA TYR A 98 6.09 -0.37 19.32
C TYR A 98 5.25 0.79 18.80
N LEU A 99 3.93 0.65 18.88
CA LEU A 99 2.96 1.63 18.44
C LEU A 99 2.57 2.55 19.58
N THR A 100 2.59 3.84 19.30
CA THR A 100 2.17 4.87 20.23
C THR A 100 0.81 5.41 19.81
N ASN A 101 -0.08 5.53 20.78
CA ASN A 101 -1.41 6.10 20.61
C ASN A 101 -1.49 7.39 21.44
N VAL A 102 -1.72 8.54 20.80
CA VAL A 102 -1.85 9.83 21.49
C VAL A 102 -3.09 10.58 21.04
N LYS A 103 -3.76 11.18 22.01
CA LYS A 103 -4.84 12.12 21.76
C LYS A 103 -4.30 13.53 21.87
N THR A 104 -4.45 14.33 20.83
CA THR A 104 -3.93 15.71 20.80
C THR A 104 -4.90 16.64 20.10
N LEU A 105 -4.87 17.92 20.47
CA LEU A 105 -5.60 18.97 19.78
C LEU A 105 -4.83 19.36 18.52
N LEU A 106 -5.41 19.11 17.35
CA LEU A 106 -4.91 19.65 16.09
C LEU A 106 -5.63 20.95 15.76
N ARG A 107 -4.87 21.92 15.24
CA ARG A 107 -5.38 23.21 14.80
C ARG A 107 -5.07 23.39 13.32
N PRO A 108 -5.96 24.03 12.54
CA PRO A 108 -5.69 24.36 11.15
C PRO A 108 -4.39 25.16 11.01
N GLY A 109 -3.53 24.75 10.07
CA GLY A 109 -2.23 25.40 9.82
C GLY A 109 -1.14 25.12 10.87
N VAL A 110 -1.43 24.29 11.90
CA VAL A 110 -0.42 23.86 12.89
C VAL A 110 -0.22 22.35 12.75
N PRO A 111 0.82 21.91 12.00
CA PRO A 111 1.11 20.48 11.88
C PRO A 111 1.52 19.90 13.23
N TRP A 112 1.07 18.68 13.51
CA TRP A 112 1.71 17.84 14.50
C TRP A 112 2.86 17.10 13.83
N THR A 113 4.03 17.11 14.46
CA THR A 113 5.22 16.44 13.96
C THR A 113 5.84 15.55 15.02
N PHE A 114 6.26 14.35 14.63
CA PHE A 114 7.02 13.44 15.48
C PHE A 114 8.20 12.88 14.70
N GLN A 115 9.37 12.84 15.33
CA GLN A 115 10.59 12.31 14.74
C GLN A 115 11.05 11.07 15.51
N THR A 116 11.41 10.03 14.79
CA THR A 116 12.05 8.82 15.33
C THR A 116 13.15 8.32 14.41
N THR A 117 13.87 7.30 14.84
CA THR A 117 14.91 6.63 14.07
C THR A 117 14.51 5.17 13.87
N LEU A 118 14.42 4.73 12.62
CA LEU A 118 14.11 3.35 12.24
C LEU A 118 15.27 2.79 11.40
N SER A 119 15.62 1.52 11.59
CA SER A 119 16.67 0.88 10.80
C SER A 119 16.19 0.47 9.43
N ASP A 120 14.90 0.16 9.27
CA ASP A 120 14.24 -0.12 8.00
C ASP A 120 12.88 0.62 7.93
N PRO A 121 12.86 1.89 7.53
CA PRO A 121 11.62 2.66 7.49
C PRO A 121 10.64 2.12 6.45
N THR A 122 11.12 1.46 5.38
CA THR A 122 10.24 0.90 4.34
C THR A 122 9.32 -0.19 4.89
N GLN A 123 9.81 -0.95 5.87
CA GLN A 123 9.05 -1.98 6.56
C GLN A 123 8.23 -1.44 7.72
N TRP A 124 8.69 -0.41 8.44
CA TRP A 124 8.12 -0.08 9.76
C TRP A 124 7.41 1.26 9.85
N ALA A 125 7.70 2.21 8.97
CA ALA A 125 7.14 3.55 9.09
C ALA A 125 5.63 3.56 8.78
N LEU A 126 4.87 4.05 9.77
CA LEU A 126 3.42 4.10 9.78
C LEU A 126 2.96 5.26 10.67
N VAL A 127 2.02 6.04 10.17
CA VAL A 127 1.23 7.00 10.95
C VAL A 127 -0.21 7.00 10.47
N SER A 128 -1.15 7.06 11.40
CA SER A 128 -2.56 7.28 11.10
C SER A 128 -3.16 8.31 12.04
N ALA A 129 -4.19 8.96 11.54
CA ALA A 129 -4.97 9.94 12.28
C ALA A 129 -6.44 9.66 12.10
N SER A 130 -7.20 9.85 13.17
CA SER A 130 -8.66 9.72 13.15
C SER A 130 -9.30 10.74 14.09
N GLY A 131 -10.55 11.10 13.81
CA GLY A 131 -11.25 12.13 14.56
C GLY A 131 -12.75 11.94 14.54
N ALA A 132 -13.42 12.45 15.58
CA ALA A 132 -14.87 12.40 15.66
C ALA A 132 -15.51 13.40 14.67
N LEU A 133 -16.54 12.94 13.96
CA LEU A 133 -17.17 13.63 12.83
C LEU A 133 -18.13 14.78 13.19
N ARG A 134 -17.92 15.50 14.31
CA ARG A 134 -18.72 16.72 14.55
C ARG A 134 -18.44 17.78 13.49
N VAL A 135 -17.19 17.82 13.03
CA VAL A 135 -16.71 18.61 11.89
C VAL A 135 -15.84 17.69 11.03
N PRO A 136 -15.88 17.79 9.68
CA PRO A 136 -14.98 17.02 8.83
C PRO A 136 -13.54 17.51 9.05
N PRO A 137 -12.63 16.66 9.55
CA PRO A 137 -11.27 17.09 9.84
C PRO A 137 -10.41 17.24 8.59
N ASN A 138 -10.69 16.45 7.53
CA ASN A 138 -9.89 16.39 6.30
C ASN A 138 -8.40 16.30 6.64
N PHE A 139 -8.02 15.16 7.19
CA PHE A 139 -6.65 14.90 7.59
C PHE A 139 -5.74 14.78 6.38
N HIS A 140 -4.55 15.33 6.52
CA HIS A 140 -3.41 15.04 5.67
C HIS A 140 -2.34 14.38 6.54
N CYS A 141 -1.80 13.26 6.09
CA CYS A 141 -0.61 12.66 6.69
C CYS A 141 0.55 12.64 5.70
N GLU A 142 1.76 12.67 6.26
CA GLU A 142 3.00 12.60 5.51
C GLU A 142 4.04 11.80 6.31
N ILE A 143 4.85 11.02 5.62
CA ILE A 143 6.06 10.39 6.13
C ILE A 143 7.24 10.88 5.30
N ALA A 144 8.20 11.50 5.98
CA ALA A 144 9.50 11.82 5.42
C ALA A 144 10.59 10.92 6.00
N VAL A 145 11.48 10.41 5.14
CA VAL A 145 12.67 9.63 5.52
C VAL A 145 13.89 10.44 5.11
N ASP A 146 14.76 10.73 6.08
CA ASP A 146 15.95 11.58 5.92
C ASP A 146 15.64 12.94 5.28
N GLY A 147 14.46 13.49 5.61
CA GLY A 147 13.97 14.78 5.10
C GLY A 147 13.27 14.72 3.74
N VAL A 148 13.17 13.54 3.11
CA VAL A 148 12.48 13.34 1.83
C VAL A 148 11.10 12.74 2.07
N VAL A 149 10.06 13.39 1.58
CA VAL A 149 8.68 12.86 1.65
C VAL A 149 8.54 11.65 0.74
N VAL A 150 8.19 10.50 1.33
CA VAL A 150 8.10 9.21 0.62
C VAL A 150 6.70 8.59 0.67
N ALA A 151 5.85 9.03 1.58
CA ALA A 151 4.43 8.67 1.60
C ALA A 151 3.58 9.85 2.07
N GLN A 152 2.41 10.03 1.48
CA GLN A 152 1.43 11.03 1.87
C GLN A 152 0.02 10.58 1.49
N SER A 153 -0.98 11.00 2.26
CA SER A 153 -2.37 10.68 1.96
C SER A 153 -3.32 11.64 2.67
N ASP A 154 -4.39 11.98 1.96
CA ASP A 154 -5.51 12.73 2.48
C ASP A 154 -6.67 11.80 2.86
N GLY A 155 -7.46 12.18 3.86
CA GLY A 155 -8.61 11.40 4.27
C GLY A 155 -9.64 12.20 5.07
N GLY A 156 -10.92 11.91 4.87
CA GLY A 156 -12.03 12.68 5.45
C GLY A 156 -12.08 12.62 6.97
N SER A 157 -12.56 11.50 7.53
CA SER A 157 -12.67 11.24 8.98
C SER A 157 -11.42 10.62 9.60
N GLY A 158 -10.51 10.13 8.76
CA GLY A 158 -9.24 9.56 9.13
C GLY A 158 -8.37 9.34 7.90
N THR A 159 -7.07 9.20 8.12
CA THR A 159 -6.06 8.94 7.09
C THR A 159 -5.00 7.99 7.65
N GLN A 160 -4.31 7.28 6.77
CA GLN A 160 -3.18 6.42 7.11
C GLN A 160 -2.11 6.58 6.04
N CYS A 161 -0.89 6.83 6.50
CA CYS A 161 0.31 6.83 5.67
C CYS A 161 1.21 5.70 6.15
N ALA A 162 1.70 4.92 5.20
CA ALA A 162 2.59 3.81 5.48
C ALA A 162 3.40 3.46 4.23
N LEU A 163 4.63 2.99 4.45
CA LEU A 163 5.54 2.63 3.36
C LEU A 163 5.35 1.19 2.88
N ARG A 164 4.94 0.27 3.77
CA ARG A 164 4.49 -1.07 3.40
C ARG A 164 2.97 -1.16 3.37
N PRO A 165 2.38 -2.14 2.66
CA PRO A 165 1.00 -2.56 2.92
C PRO A 165 0.90 -3.21 4.31
N TRP A 166 -0.03 -2.74 5.14
CA TRP A 166 -0.26 -3.21 6.51
C TRP A 166 -1.50 -4.08 6.64
#